data_AF-K0IAH6-F1
#
_entry.id   AF-K0IAH6-F1
#
_cell.length_a   1.000
_cell.length_b   1.000
_cell.length_c   1.000
_cell.angle_alpha   90.00
_cell.angle_beta   90.00
_cell.angle_gamma   90.00
#
_symmetry.space_group_name_H-M   'P 1'
#
loop_
_entity.id
_entity.type
_entity.pdbx_description
1 polymer ?
#
loop_
_entity_poly.entity_id
_entity_poly.type
_entity_poly.pdbx_seq_one_letter_code
_entity_poly.pdbx_strand_id
1 'polypeptide(L)'
;MVHKNFKRQRRLESRLDETVRIASIVQKGMATGRSSYVEMRALDRLIKHNIRTRVSALKKSVKLSVELDELLSKIPQAVSDGYTKVLTPNGIVREGELDHLLSIDADIVMCIGMFESEKSRRGVVETLKELVEERKKLIDSLKV
;
A
#
# COMPACT_ATOMS: atom_id res chain seq x y z
N MET A 1 22.00 27.02 -1.82
CA MET A 1 21.22 25.94 -2.49
C MET A 1 21.74 24.53 -2.19
N VAL A 2 23.05 24.30 -2.10
CA VAL A 2 23.68 22.97 -1.93
C VAL A 2 23.19 22.19 -0.68
N HIS A 3 23.08 22.84 0.48
CA HIS A 3 22.64 22.20 1.74
C HIS A 3 21.22 21.62 1.71
N LYS A 4 20.29 22.18 0.91
CA LYS A 4 18.92 21.63 0.79
C LYS A 4 18.90 20.32 0.01
N ASN A 5 19.77 20.17 -1.00
CA ASN A 5 19.86 18.97 -1.82
C ASN A 5 20.45 17.79 -1.02
N PHE A 6 21.51 18.02 -0.24
CA PHE A 6 22.09 16.98 0.64
C PHE A 6 21.12 16.49 1.71
N LYS A 7 20.36 17.39 2.36
CA LYS A 7 19.33 16.99 3.34
C LYS A 7 18.20 16.19 2.70
N ARG A 8 17.82 16.52 1.46
CA ARG A 8 16.80 15.79 0.70
C ARG A 8 17.28 14.40 0.30
N GLN A 9 18.54 14.29 -0.13
CA GLN A 9 19.16 13.02 -0.51
C GLN A 9 19.29 12.05 0.67
N ARG A 10 19.83 12.50 1.82
CA ARG A 10 19.89 11.67 3.04
C ARG A 10 18.51 11.21 3.53
N ARG A 11 17.48 12.04 3.37
CA ARG A 11 16.09 11.67 3.70
C ARG A 11 15.51 10.63 2.74
N LEU A 12 15.92 10.65 1.46
CA LEU A 12 15.51 9.64 0.48
C LEU A 12 16.23 8.32 0.74
N GLU A 13 17.54 8.36 1.00
CA GLU A 13 18.36 7.19 1.37
C GLU A 13 17.82 6.53 2.64
N SER A 14 17.57 7.31 3.70
CA SER A 14 16.96 6.80 4.94
C SER A 14 15.59 6.16 4.74
N ARG A 15 14.80 6.60 3.75
CA ARG A 15 13.50 6.00 3.42
C ARG A 15 13.64 4.72 2.61
N LEU A 16 14.64 4.63 1.73
CA LEU A 16 14.95 3.41 1.00
C LEU A 16 15.47 2.33 1.96
N ASP A 17 16.38 2.68 2.87
CA ASP A 17 16.89 1.75 3.88
C ASP A 17 15.76 1.21 4.78
N GLU A 18 14.83 2.08 5.19
CA GLU A 18 13.65 1.70 5.96
C GLU A 18 12.73 0.77 5.15
N THR A 19 12.50 1.08 3.86
CA THR A 19 11.70 0.26 2.94
C THR A 19 12.30 -1.13 2.77
N VAL A 20 13.61 -1.21 2.48
CA VAL A 20 14.33 -2.47 2.29
C VAL A 20 14.32 -3.29 3.58
N ARG A 21 14.52 -2.65 4.73
CA ARG A 21 14.47 -3.32 6.04
C ARG A 21 13.09 -3.92 6.30
N ILE A 22 12.02 -3.16 6.09
CA ILE A 22 10.64 -3.64 6.28
C ILE A 22 10.32 -4.76 5.30
N ALA A 23 10.71 -4.63 4.03
CA ALA A 23 10.52 -5.69 3.03
C ALA A 23 11.26 -6.98 3.44
N SER A 24 12.50 -6.87 3.92
CA SER A 24 13.30 -8.02 4.39
C SER A 24 12.68 -8.70 5.60
N ILE A 25 12.13 -7.90 6.53
CA ILE A 25 11.40 -8.39 7.71
C ILE A 25 10.16 -9.19 7.28
N VAL A 26 9.41 -8.66 6.32
CA VAL A 26 8.19 -9.32 5.80
C VAL A 26 8.55 -10.60 5.07
N GLN A 27 9.59 -10.59 4.23
CA GLN A 27 10.10 -11.79 3.56
C GLN A 27 10.52 -12.86 4.55
N LYS A 28 11.21 -12.49 5.63
CA LYS A 28 11.51 -13.41 6.73
C LYS A 28 10.23 -13.94 7.38
N GLY A 29 9.24 -13.07 7.58
CA GLY A 29 7.96 -13.46 8.16
C GLY A 29 7.17 -14.45 7.31
N MET A 30 7.19 -14.26 5.99
CA MET A 30 6.64 -15.20 5.01
C MET A 30 7.41 -16.52 4.99
N ALA A 31 8.74 -16.47 5.01
CA ALA A 31 9.57 -17.68 4.99
C ALA A 31 9.44 -18.54 6.26
N THR A 32 9.12 -17.93 7.39
CA THR A 32 9.04 -18.60 8.70
C THR A 32 7.60 -18.84 9.18
N GLY A 33 6.59 -18.31 8.47
CA GLY A 33 5.20 -18.28 8.91
C GLY A 33 4.95 -17.44 10.17
N ARG A 34 5.92 -16.62 10.61
CA ARG A 34 5.86 -15.86 11.86
C ARG A 34 6.32 -14.42 11.70
N SER A 35 5.57 -13.49 12.28
CA SER A 35 5.95 -12.08 12.34
C SER A 35 5.39 -11.43 13.61
N SER A 36 6.00 -10.33 14.03
CA SER A 36 5.50 -9.54 15.15
C SER A 36 4.51 -8.47 14.70
N TYR A 37 3.67 -8.04 15.64
CA TYR A 37 2.77 -6.90 15.44
C TYR A 37 3.52 -5.63 15.02
N VAL A 38 4.69 -5.39 15.63
CA VAL A 38 5.52 -4.21 15.34
C VAL A 38 6.01 -4.22 13.88
N GLU A 39 6.43 -5.38 13.38
CA GLU A 39 6.87 -5.57 12.01
C GLU A 39 5.72 -5.36 11.01
N MET A 40 4.55 -5.96 11.27
CA MET A 40 3.37 -5.76 10.42
C MET A 40 2.83 -4.33 10.48
N ARG A 41 2.92 -3.65 11.64
CA ARG A 41 2.57 -2.23 11.77
C ARG A 41 3.53 -1.34 10.97
N ALA A 42 4.81 -1.71 10.90
CA ALA A 42 5.77 -1.02 10.06
C ALA A 42 5.42 -1.19 8.58
N LEU A 43 5.03 -2.39 8.15
CA LEU A 43 4.52 -2.65 6.80
C LEU A 43 3.27 -1.81 6.49
N ASP A 44 2.28 -1.79 7.37
CA ASP A 44 1.07 -0.96 7.23
C ASP A 44 1.42 0.52 6.98
N ARG A 45 2.36 1.07 7.75
CA ARG A 45 2.82 2.47 7.59
C ARG A 45 3.52 2.69 6.25
N LEU A 46 4.36 1.75 5.83
CA LEU A 46 5.11 1.83 4.58
C LEU A 46 4.17 1.81 3.37
N ILE A 47 3.25 0.84 3.31
CA ILE A 47 2.29 0.72 2.21
C ILE A 47 1.41 1.97 2.13
N LYS A 48 0.86 2.42 3.26
CA LYS A 48 0.10 3.68 3.34
C LYS A 48 0.90 4.87 2.83
N HIS A 49 2.17 4.99 3.20
CA HIS A 49 3.04 6.07 2.74
C HIS A 49 3.27 6.02 1.23
N ASN A 50 3.56 4.84 0.69
CA ASN A 50 3.85 4.63 -0.72
C ASN A 50 2.62 4.93 -1.60
N ILE A 51 1.46 4.39 -1.22
CA ILE A 51 0.21 4.63 -1.93
C ILE A 51 -0.19 6.11 -1.86
N ARG A 52 -0.08 6.74 -0.68
CA ARG A 52 -0.34 8.18 -0.55
C ARG A 52 0.58 9.01 -1.45
N THR A 53 1.86 8.66 -1.51
CA THR A 53 2.84 9.33 -2.36
C THR A 53 2.47 9.19 -3.84
N ARG A 54 2.12 7.98 -4.28
CA ARG A 54 1.68 7.70 -5.66
C ARG A 54 0.41 8.44 -6.03
N VAL A 55 -0.62 8.38 -5.19
CA VAL A 55 -1.87 9.16 -5.39
C VAL A 55 -1.57 10.65 -5.50
N SER A 56 -0.72 11.19 -4.62
CA SER A 56 -0.37 12.61 -4.63
C SER A 56 0.42 13.01 -5.88
N ALA A 57 1.24 12.11 -6.43
CA ALA A 57 1.94 12.34 -7.69
C ALA A 57 0.95 12.34 -8.86
N LEU A 58 0.04 11.37 -8.92
CA LEU A 58 -0.99 11.26 -9.94
C LEU A 58 -1.91 12.49 -9.98
N LYS A 59 -2.36 12.97 -8.81
CA LYS A 59 -3.16 14.19 -8.68
C LYS A 59 -2.48 15.44 -9.25
N LYS A 60 -1.14 15.45 -9.32
CA LYS A 60 -0.36 16.57 -9.88
C LYS A 60 -0.09 16.42 -11.38
N SER A 61 -0.03 15.20 -11.89
CA SER A 61 0.34 14.92 -13.28
C SER A 61 -0.86 14.81 -14.21
N VAL A 62 -2.05 14.46 -13.71
CA VAL A 62 -3.24 14.19 -14.53
C VAL A 62 -4.41 15.08 -14.10
N LYS A 63 -5.14 15.62 -15.08
CA LYS A 63 -6.43 16.30 -14.82
C LYS A 63 -7.48 15.24 -14.48
N LEU A 64 -7.82 15.13 -13.21
CA LEU A 64 -8.76 14.15 -12.69
C LEU A 64 -10.21 14.62 -12.86
N SER A 65 -11.13 13.68 -13.12
CA SER A 65 -12.55 13.92 -12.89
C SER A 65 -12.82 14.02 -11.38
N VAL A 66 -13.93 14.67 -11.00
CA VAL A 66 -14.35 14.78 -9.58
C VAL A 66 -14.44 13.38 -8.94
N GLU A 67 -15.08 12.43 -9.63
CA GLU A 67 -15.22 11.05 -9.19
C GLU A 67 -13.87 10.36 -8.93
N LEU A 68 -12.91 10.51 -9.84
CA LEU A 68 -11.58 9.90 -9.69
C LEU A 68 -10.80 10.57 -8.55
N ASP A 69 -10.92 11.88 -8.39
CA ASP A 69 -10.27 12.59 -7.28
C ASP A 69 -10.81 12.16 -5.92
N GLU A 70 -12.13 11.98 -5.80
CA GLU A 70 -12.78 11.45 -4.60
C GLU A 70 -12.35 10.01 -4.29
N LEU A 71 -12.33 9.14 -5.30
CA LEU A 71 -11.88 7.75 -5.16
C LEU A 71 -10.43 7.70 -4.67
N LEU A 72 -9.52 8.38 -5.37
CA LEU A 72 -8.10 8.41 -5.03
C LEU A 72 -7.85 8.97 -3.62
N SER A 73 -8.67 9.91 -3.15
CA SER A 73 -8.57 10.46 -1.79
C SER A 73 -8.86 9.43 -0.70
N LYS A 74 -9.69 8.43 -0.98
CA LYS A 74 -10.09 7.39 -0.02
C LYS A 74 -9.09 6.23 0.06
N ILE A 75 -8.36 5.95 -1.02
CA ILE A 75 -7.46 4.79 -1.12
C ILE A 75 -6.40 4.75 -0.01
N PRO A 76 -5.65 5.82 0.31
CA PRO A 76 -4.62 5.76 1.35
C PRO A 76 -5.15 5.36 2.73
N GLN A 77 -6.44 5.61 2.99
CA GLN A 77 -7.08 5.16 4.21
C GLN A 77 -7.63 3.75 4.08
N ALA A 78 -8.19 3.39 2.93
CA ALA A 78 -8.69 2.03 2.65
C ALA A 78 -7.58 0.97 2.69
N VAL A 79 -6.35 1.34 2.32
CA VAL A 79 -5.17 0.47 2.34
C VAL A 79 -4.42 0.45 3.68
N SER A 80 -4.94 1.15 4.69
CA SER A 80 -4.33 1.26 6.02
C SER A 80 -4.66 0.04 6.89
N ASP A 81 -3.74 -0.30 7.80
CA ASP A 81 -3.96 -1.17 8.97
C ASP A 81 -4.51 -2.58 8.64
N GLY A 82 -4.10 -3.15 7.50
CA GLY A 82 -4.52 -4.48 7.05
C GLY A 82 -3.53 -5.59 7.40
N TYR A 83 -2.23 -5.31 7.32
CA TYR A 83 -1.18 -6.31 7.52
C TYR A 83 -1.05 -6.73 8.97
N THR A 84 -1.42 -5.88 9.92
CA THR A 84 -1.53 -6.30 11.33
C THR A 84 -2.68 -7.28 11.59
N LYS A 85 -3.66 -7.40 10.69
CA LYS A 85 -4.84 -8.27 10.85
C LYS A 85 -4.63 -9.70 10.37
N VAL A 86 -3.61 -9.94 9.55
CA VAL A 86 -3.23 -11.30 9.14
C VAL A 86 -2.43 -12.04 10.22
N LEU A 87 -2.12 -11.37 11.33
CA LEU A 87 -1.46 -11.99 12.48
C LEU A 87 -2.47 -12.56 13.48
N THR A 88 -2.21 -13.79 13.90
CA THR A 88 -2.79 -14.32 15.12
C THR A 88 -2.14 -13.66 16.36
N PRO A 89 -2.78 -13.73 17.55
CA PRO A 89 -2.20 -13.22 18.79
C PRO A 89 -0.82 -13.81 19.14
N ASN A 90 -0.53 -15.03 18.67
CA ASN A 90 0.74 -15.71 18.91
C ASN A 90 1.83 -15.36 17.88
N GLY A 91 1.56 -14.43 16.95
CA GLY A 91 2.50 -14.02 15.91
C GLY A 91 2.63 -15.00 14.74
N ILE A 92 1.69 -15.95 14.61
CA ILE A 92 1.57 -16.78 13.40
C ILE A 92 0.91 -15.95 12.31
N VAL A 93 1.50 -15.95 11.12
CA VAL A 93 0.99 -15.30 9.91
C VAL A 93 -0.04 -16.20 9.25
N ARG A 94 -1.22 -15.68 8.95
CA ARG A 94 -2.21 -16.34 8.09
C ARG A 94 -1.76 -16.15 6.64
N GLU A 95 -0.92 -17.06 6.14
CA GLU A 95 -0.23 -16.91 4.85
C GLU A 95 -1.17 -16.63 3.68
N GLY A 96 -2.26 -17.40 3.53
CA GLY A 96 -3.23 -17.16 2.46
C GLY A 96 -3.89 -15.76 2.50
N GLU A 97 -4.15 -15.24 3.70
CA GLU A 97 -4.71 -13.90 3.89
C GLU A 97 -3.69 -12.81 3.60
N LEU A 98 -2.41 -13.05 3.95
CA LEU A 98 -1.31 -12.16 3.63
C LEU A 98 -1.07 -12.10 2.11
N ASP A 99 -1.02 -13.25 1.44
CA ASP A 99 -0.82 -13.33 0.00
C ASP A 99 -1.98 -12.66 -0.76
N HIS A 100 -3.23 -12.90 -0.33
CA HIS A 100 -4.40 -12.24 -0.91
C HIS A 100 -4.34 -10.73 -0.72
N LEU A 101 -3.99 -10.25 0.48
CA LEU A 101 -3.86 -8.82 0.76
C LEU A 101 -2.75 -8.17 -0.07
N LEU A 102 -1.59 -8.83 -0.20
CA LEU A 102 -0.48 -8.36 -1.04
C LEU A 102 -0.89 -8.29 -2.52
N SER A 103 -1.62 -9.28 -3.01
CA SER A 103 -2.13 -9.30 -4.39
C SER A 103 -3.06 -8.10 -4.65
N ILE A 104 -4.05 -7.89 -3.78
CA ILE A 104 -4.99 -6.77 -3.93
C ILE A 104 -4.26 -5.42 -3.88
N ASP A 105 -3.33 -5.24 -2.92
CA ASP A 105 -2.57 -4.00 -2.80
C ASP A 105 -1.66 -3.76 -4.01
N ALA A 106 -1.09 -4.82 -4.60
CA ALA A 106 -0.31 -4.72 -5.83
C ALA A 106 -1.18 -4.30 -7.03
N ASP A 107 -2.37 -4.89 -7.17
CA ASP A 107 -3.31 -4.55 -8.25
C ASP A 107 -3.85 -3.13 -8.12
N ILE A 108 -4.10 -2.65 -6.88
CA ILE A 108 -4.46 -1.25 -6.61
C ILE A 108 -3.35 -0.32 -7.10
N VAL A 109 -2.08 -0.62 -6.77
CA VAL A 109 -0.93 0.19 -7.20
C VAL A 109 -0.78 0.17 -8.71
N MET A 110 -0.99 -0.98 -9.35
CA MET A 110 -0.96 -1.12 -10.81
C MET A 110 -2.07 -0.28 -11.46
N CYS A 111 -3.30 -0.34 -10.95
CA CYS A 111 -4.40 0.50 -11.43
C CYS A 111 -4.09 2.00 -11.29
N ILE A 112 -3.50 2.42 -10.16
CA ILE A 112 -3.04 3.80 -9.96
C ILE A 112 -2.01 4.19 -11.03
N GLY A 113 -1.05 3.31 -11.32
CA GLY A 113 -0.05 3.52 -12.37
C GLY A 113 -0.66 3.56 -13.78
N MET A 114 -1.70 2.78 -14.05
CA MET A 114 -2.39 2.80 -15.33
C MET A 114 -3.08 4.13 -15.62
N PHE A 115 -3.49 4.91 -14.60
CA PHE A 115 -4.00 6.26 -14.80
C PHE A 115 -2.95 7.26 -15.30
N GLU A 116 -1.66 6.98 -15.08
CA GLU A 116 -0.56 7.74 -15.69
C GLU A 116 -0.53 7.50 -17.22
N SER A 117 -1.11 6.40 -17.71
CA SER A 117 -1.23 6.07 -19.14
C SER A 117 -2.65 6.36 -19.67
N GLU A 118 -2.78 7.08 -20.78
CA GLU A 118 -4.08 7.57 -21.27
C GLU A 118 -5.02 6.50 -21.86
N LYS A 119 -4.61 5.22 -21.90
CA LYS A 119 -5.22 4.23 -22.80
C LYS A 119 -6.54 3.59 -22.34
N SER A 120 -6.96 3.69 -21.08
CA SER A 120 -8.30 3.27 -20.66
C SER A 120 -8.63 3.73 -19.24
N ARG A 121 -9.18 4.93 -19.07
CA ARG A 121 -9.49 5.45 -17.72
C ARG A 121 -10.76 4.86 -17.11
N ARG A 122 -11.76 4.48 -17.93
CA ARG A 122 -13.09 4.09 -17.40
C ARG A 122 -13.11 2.68 -16.81
N GLY A 123 -12.52 1.69 -17.49
CA GLY A 123 -12.42 0.32 -16.96
C GLY A 123 -11.56 0.25 -15.69
N VAL A 124 -10.45 1.00 -15.67
CA VAL A 124 -9.53 1.04 -14.51
C VAL A 124 -10.19 1.66 -13.27
N VAL A 125 -11.12 2.62 -13.42
CA VAL A 125 -11.88 3.18 -12.28
C VAL A 125 -12.74 2.12 -11.62
N GLU A 126 -13.51 1.36 -12.39
CA GLU A 126 -14.40 0.33 -11.83
C GLU A 126 -13.60 -0.80 -11.19
N THR A 127 -12.55 -1.29 -11.86
CA THR A 127 -11.63 -2.28 -11.27
C THR A 127 -11.02 -1.77 -9.96
N LEU A 128 -10.61 -0.50 -9.90
CA LEU A 128 -10.06 0.07 -8.67
C LEU A 128 -11.08 0.15 -7.54
N LYS A 129 -12.35 0.46 -7.83
CA LYS A 129 -13.43 0.43 -6.83
C LYS A 129 -13.64 -0.98 -6.30
N GLU A 130 -13.70 -1.96 -7.20
CA GLU A 130 -13.87 -3.39 -6.85
C GLU A 130 -12.73 -3.86 -5.94
N LEU A 131 -11.48 -3.58 -6.30
CA LEU A 131 -10.30 -3.94 -5.49
C LEU A 131 -10.33 -3.30 -4.10
N VAL A 132 -10.73 -2.02 -3.99
CA VAL A 132 -10.83 -1.34 -2.69
C VAL A 132 -11.91 -1.97 -1.81
N GLU A 133 -13.06 -2.33 -2.37
CA GLU A 133 -14.12 -3.02 -1.63
C GLU A 133 -13.77 -4.47 -1.30
N GLU A 134 -13.10 -5.19 -2.20
CA GLU A 134 -12.57 -6.53 -1.94
C GLU A 134 -11.60 -6.51 -0.77
N ARG A 135 -10.63 -5.59 -0.79
CA ARG A 135 -9.69 -5.38 0.31
C ARG A 135 -10.42 -5.15 1.63
N LYS A 136 -11.43 -4.28 1.61
CA LYS A 136 -12.20 -3.94 2.81
C LYS A 136 -12.92 -5.16 3.36
N LYS A 137 -13.57 -5.96 2.51
CA LYS A 137 -14.23 -7.22 2.91
C LYS A 137 -13.23 -8.21 3.52
N LEU A 138 -12.05 -8.35 2.94
CA LEU A 138 -10.97 -9.17 3.47
C LEU A 138 -10.54 -8.69 4.87
N ILE A 139 -10.30 -7.39 5.04
CA ILE A 139 -9.93 -6.87 6.37
C ILE A 139 -11.06 -7.03 7.38
N ASP A 140 -12.32 -6.85 6.97
CA ASP A 140 -13.48 -7.01 7.84
C ASP A 140 -13.67 -8.48 8.27
N SER A 141 -13.37 -9.47 7.42
CA SER A 141 -13.42 -10.89 7.80
C SER A 141 -12.33 -11.28 8.80
N LEU A 142 -11.24 -10.53 8.85
CA LEU A 142 -10.13 -10.72 9.79
C LEU A 142 -10.33 -10.01 11.13
N LYS A 143 -11.35 -9.15 11.25
CA LYS A 143 -11.74 -8.55 12.53
C LYS A 143 -12.52 -9.58 13.36
N VAL A 144 -11.77 -10.35 14.15
CA VAL A 144 -12.31 -11.13 15.28
C VAL A 144 -12.54 -10.19 16.46
#